data_AF-A0A841UZ13-F1
#
_entry.id   AF-A0A841UZ13-F1
#
_cell.length_a   1.000
_cell.length_b   1.000
_cell.length_c   1.000
_cell.angle_alpha   90.00
_cell.angle_beta   90.00
_cell.angle_gamma   90.00
#
_symmetry.space_group_name_H-M   'P 1'
#
loop_
_entity.id
_entity.type
_entity.pdbx_description
1 polymer ?
#
loop_
_entity_poly.entity_id
_entity_poly.type
_entity_poly.pdbx_seq_one_letter_code
_entity_poly.pdbx_strand_id
1 'polypeptide(L)'
;MLEPKEFRNIIHQYFTEVTSQEFLANLKKYCPEIFEGDNYPNITENLNNLAKLYQSQGRYAEAEPLLIQALELRKRLLGENHPTTVKIRENLQTLRQQQHPSS
;
A
#
# COMPACT_ATOMS: atom_id res chain seq x y z
N MET A 1 15.31 15.78 -7.56
CA MET A 1 15.12 14.47 -6.90
C MET A 1 14.66 14.77 -5.49
N LEU A 2 13.48 14.31 -5.09
CA LEU A 2 12.96 14.55 -3.73
C LEU A 2 13.72 13.69 -2.73
N GLU A 3 14.04 14.26 -1.57
CA GLU A 3 14.72 13.55 -0.49
C GLU A 3 13.84 12.42 0.07
N PRO A 4 14.39 11.27 0.50
CA PRO A 4 13.61 10.14 1.01
C PRO A 4 12.66 10.49 2.17
N LYS A 5 13.02 11.52 2.95
CA LYS A 5 12.21 12.04 4.06
C LYS A 5 11.04 12.89 3.57
N GLU A 6 11.23 13.67 2.51
CA GLU A 6 10.15 14.44 1.89
C GLU A 6 9.18 13.52 1.15
N PHE A 7 9.69 12.48 0.47
CA PHE A 7 8.85 11.46 -0.14
C PHE A 7 7.99 10.73 0.90
N ARG A 8 8.57 10.37 2.06
CA ARG A 8 7.81 9.76 3.17
C ARG A 8 6.73 10.71 3.72
N ASN A 9 7.02 12.00 3.86
CA ASN A 9 6.05 12.99 4.34
C ASN A 9 4.93 13.25 3.33
N ILE A 10 5.24 13.33 2.04
CA ILE A 10 4.24 13.47 0.98
C ILE A 10 3.34 12.23 0.92
N ILE A 11 3.93 11.04 0.99
CA ILE A 11 3.15 9.78 1.04
C ILE A 11 2.27 9.76 2.29
N HIS A 12 2.78 10.13 3.46
CA HIS A 12 2.00 10.18 4.71
C HIS A 12 0.86 11.22 4.67
N GLN A 13 1.12 12.41 4.14
CA GLN A 13 0.16 13.51 4.07
C GLN A 13 -0.95 13.27 3.02
N TYR A 14 -0.64 12.57 1.93
CA TYR A 14 -1.67 12.11 0.98
C TYR A 14 -2.41 10.84 1.46
N PHE A 15 -1.88 10.09 2.43
CA PHE A 15 -2.45 8.80 2.87
C PHE A 15 -3.66 8.92 3.81
N THR A 16 -3.84 10.05 4.48
CA THR A 16 -4.86 10.21 5.52
C THR A 16 -6.20 10.74 5.02
N GLU A 17 -6.27 11.29 3.80
CA GLU A 17 -7.43 12.08 3.36
C GLU A 17 -8.11 11.59 2.08
N VAL A 18 -7.53 10.65 1.33
CA VAL A 18 -7.99 10.34 -0.03
C VAL A 18 -8.32 8.86 -0.22
N THR A 19 -9.47 8.58 -0.82
CA THR A 19 -9.90 7.21 -1.17
C THR A 19 -8.94 6.58 -2.19
N SER A 20 -8.85 5.24 -2.22
CA SER A 20 -7.88 4.52 -3.07
C SER A 20 -8.04 4.81 -4.58
N GLN A 21 -9.25 5.12 -5.04
CA GLN A 21 -9.51 5.52 -6.43
C GLN A 21 -9.01 6.93 -6.76
N GLU A 22 -9.16 7.85 -5.81
CA GLU A 22 -8.91 9.27 -5.99
C GLU A 22 -7.41 9.58 -5.75
N PHE A 23 -6.76 8.83 -4.87
CA PHE A 23 -5.30 8.75 -4.79
C PHE A 23 -4.68 8.29 -6.11
N LEU A 24 -5.21 7.20 -6.70
CA LEU A 24 -4.74 6.66 -7.97
C LEU A 24 -4.96 7.63 -9.14
N ALA A 25 -6.13 8.28 -9.18
CA ALA A 25 -6.46 9.28 -10.18
C ALA A 25 -5.55 10.51 -10.05
N ASN A 26 -5.31 10.99 -8.82
CA ASN A 26 -4.43 12.13 -8.57
C ASN A 26 -2.98 11.81 -8.88
N LEU A 27 -2.46 10.66 -8.46
CA LEU A 27 -1.10 10.25 -8.82
C LEU A 27 -0.94 10.14 -10.33
N LYS A 28 -1.88 9.50 -11.05
CA LYS A 28 -1.80 9.37 -12.51
C LYS A 28 -1.86 10.72 -13.22
N LYS A 29 -2.57 11.68 -12.63
CA LYS A 29 -2.73 13.05 -13.15
C LYS A 29 -1.50 13.93 -12.90
N TYR A 30 -0.88 13.85 -11.73
CA TYR A 30 0.18 14.78 -11.31
C TYR A 30 1.60 14.20 -11.44
N CYS A 31 1.75 12.87 -11.39
CA CYS A 31 3.02 12.18 -11.58
C CYS A 31 2.79 10.90 -12.39
N PRO A 32 2.59 10.96 -13.71
CA PRO A 32 2.47 9.73 -14.53
C PRO A 32 3.75 8.88 -14.50
N GLU A 33 4.92 9.48 -14.26
CA GLU A 33 6.23 8.82 -14.23
C GLU A 33 6.44 7.82 -13.07
N ILE A 34 5.62 7.87 -12.02
CA ILE A 34 5.61 6.80 -11.00
C ILE A 34 4.88 5.55 -11.49
N PHE A 35 4.08 5.64 -12.56
CA PHE A 35 3.43 4.50 -13.23
C PHE A 35 4.25 3.93 -14.38
N GLU A 36 5.33 4.60 -14.78
CA GLU A 36 6.23 4.17 -15.83
C GLU A 36 7.60 3.80 -15.23
N GLY A 37 8.04 2.56 -15.43
CA GLY A 37 9.34 2.06 -14.95
C GLY A 37 9.39 1.63 -13.47
N ASP A 38 10.61 1.56 -12.92
CA ASP A 38 10.95 0.88 -11.65
C ASP A 38 10.50 1.58 -10.35
N ASN A 39 9.76 2.69 -10.43
CA ASN A 39 9.34 3.47 -9.25
C ASN A 39 8.03 2.98 -8.61
N TYR A 40 7.13 2.38 -9.40
CA TYR A 40 5.88 1.83 -8.89
C TYR A 40 6.03 0.69 -7.88
N PRO A 41 6.98 -0.25 -8.06
CA PRO A 41 7.27 -1.28 -7.07
C PRO A 41 7.55 -0.70 -5.68
N ASN A 42 8.27 0.42 -5.61
CA ASN A 42 8.70 1.03 -4.35
C ASN A 42 7.52 1.55 -3.52
N ILE A 43 6.50 2.13 -4.14
CA ILE A 43 5.32 2.65 -3.42
C ILE A 43 4.58 1.49 -2.74
N THR A 44 4.24 0.45 -3.48
CA THR A 44 3.52 -0.72 -2.91
C THR A 44 4.32 -1.48 -1.86
N GLU A 45 5.64 -1.55 -2.00
CA GLU A 45 6.51 -2.16 -1.00
C GLU A 45 6.55 -1.32 0.29
N ASN A 46 6.60 0.00 0.17
CA ASN A 46 6.47 0.91 1.30
C ASN A 46 5.13 0.75 2.03
N LEU A 47 4.01 0.60 1.31
CA LEU A 47 2.70 0.35 1.92
C LEU A 47 2.66 -0.98 2.67
N ASN A 48 3.20 -2.03 2.07
CA ASN A 48 3.27 -3.35 2.69
C ASN A 48 4.17 -3.34 3.94
N ASN A 49 5.28 -2.62 3.91
CA ASN A 49 6.19 -2.50 5.05
C ASN A 49 5.59 -1.66 6.18
N LEU A 50 4.88 -0.59 5.86
CA LEU A 50 4.17 0.22 6.85
C LEU A 50 3.03 -0.58 7.50
N ALA A 51 2.29 -1.38 6.71
CA ALA A 51 1.27 -2.28 7.24
C ALA A 51 1.85 -3.31 8.21
N LYS A 52 3.00 -3.91 7.87
CA LYS A 52 3.71 -4.83 8.76
C LYS A 52 4.16 -4.16 10.07
N LEU A 53 4.60 -2.89 9.99
CA LEU A 53 4.97 -2.13 11.17
C LEU A 53 3.76 -1.94 12.10
N TYR A 54 2.63 -1.49 11.56
CA TYR A 54 1.40 -1.32 12.33
C TYR A 54 0.84 -2.65 12.86
N GLN A 55 0.90 -3.73 12.07
CA GLN A 55 0.57 -5.08 12.52
C GLN A 55 1.42 -5.49 13.73
N SER A 56 2.73 -5.24 13.70
CA SER A 56 3.62 -5.56 14.84
C SER A 56 3.31 -4.76 16.10
N GLN A 57 2.64 -3.61 15.97
CA GLN A 57 2.19 -2.76 17.07
C GLN A 57 0.76 -3.09 17.53
N GLY A 58 0.11 -4.11 16.95
CA GLY A 58 -1.29 -4.43 17.21
C GLY A 58 -2.30 -3.44 16.62
N ARG A 59 -1.85 -2.51 15.77
CA ARG A 59 -2.66 -1.45 15.14
C ARG A 59 -3.29 -1.95 13.84
N TYR A 60 -4.08 -3.02 13.92
CA TYR A 60 -4.60 -3.72 12.75
C TYR A 60 -5.53 -2.84 11.88
N ALA A 61 -6.36 -2.00 12.51
CA ALA A 61 -7.26 -1.07 11.82
C ALA A 61 -6.52 -0.05 10.95
N GLU A 62 -5.28 0.29 11.28
CA GLU A 62 -4.44 1.21 10.49
C GLU A 62 -3.61 0.47 9.43
N ALA A 63 -3.29 -0.81 9.66
CA ALA A 63 -2.55 -1.65 8.72
C ALA A 63 -3.43 -2.20 7.58
N GLU A 64 -4.70 -2.51 7.85
CA GLU A 64 -5.64 -3.04 6.86
C GLU A 64 -5.79 -2.15 5.61
N PRO A 65 -6.10 -0.84 5.72
CA PRO A 65 -6.27 0.02 4.55
C PRO A 65 -5.00 0.13 3.71
N LEU A 66 -3.81 0.04 4.31
CA LEU A 66 -2.53 0.05 3.59
C LEU A 66 -2.37 -1.19 2.70
N LEU A 67 -2.72 -2.38 3.22
CA LEU A 67 -2.64 -3.63 2.46
C LEU A 67 -3.70 -3.70 1.36
N ILE A 68 -4.90 -3.17 1.60
CA ILE A 68 -5.95 -3.07 0.58
C ILE A 68 -5.45 -2.21 -0.59
N GLN A 69 -4.87 -1.04 -0.29
CA GLN A 69 -4.33 -0.15 -1.31
C GLN A 69 -3.17 -0.81 -2.07
N ALA A 70 -2.21 -1.42 -1.36
CA ALA A 70 -1.10 -2.13 -1.98
C ALA A 70 -1.59 -3.27 -2.89
N LEU A 71 -2.66 -3.98 -2.49
CA LEU A 71 -3.26 -5.06 -3.25
C LEU A 71 -3.93 -4.53 -4.52
N GLU A 72 -4.75 -3.48 -4.44
CA GLU A 72 -5.39 -2.87 -5.62
C GLU A 72 -4.35 -2.40 -6.65
N LEU A 73 -3.27 -1.75 -6.17
CA LEU A 73 -2.17 -1.28 -7.02
C LEU A 73 -1.50 -2.46 -7.76
N ARG A 74 -1.10 -3.50 -7.03
CA ARG A 74 -0.43 -4.67 -7.64
C ARG A 74 -1.35 -5.49 -8.54
N LYS A 75 -2.64 -5.60 -8.19
CA LYS A 75 -3.65 -6.24 -9.07
C LYS A 75 -3.76 -5.51 -10.41
N ARG A 76 -3.81 -4.18 -10.41
CA ARG A 76 -3.94 -3.37 -11.63
C ARG A 76 -2.69 -3.43 -12.52
N LEU A 77 -1.50 -3.48 -11.93
CA LEU A 77 -0.26 -3.48 -12.71
C LEU A 77 0.22 -4.85 -13.16
N LEU A 78 0.22 -5.81 -12.25
CA LEU A 78 0.89 -7.10 -12.47
C LEU A 78 -0.13 -8.24 -12.62
N GLY A 79 -1.41 -7.96 -12.38
CA GLY A 79 -2.46 -8.95 -12.37
C GLY A 79 -2.60 -9.67 -11.03
N GLU A 80 -3.67 -10.44 -10.89
CA GLU A 80 -4.03 -11.11 -9.64
C GLU A 80 -3.08 -12.26 -9.25
N ASN A 81 -2.45 -12.88 -10.24
CA ASN A 81 -1.61 -14.08 -10.07
C ASN A 81 -0.13 -13.78 -9.90
N HIS A 82 0.27 -12.50 -10.00
CA HIS A 82 1.67 -12.13 -9.81
C HIS A 82 2.12 -12.45 -8.37
N PRO A 83 3.33 -13.01 -8.15
CA PRO A 83 3.81 -13.39 -6.83
C PRO A 83 3.69 -12.27 -5.78
N THR A 84 4.01 -11.03 -6.16
CA THR A 84 3.86 -9.87 -5.27
C THR A 84 2.40 -9.57 -4.90
N THR A 85 1.47 -9.72 -5.84
CA THR A 85 0.03 -9.53 -5.58
C THR A 85 -0.49 -10.60 -4.62
N VAL A 86 -0.09 -11.85 -4.84
CA VAL A 86 -0.39 -12.97 -3.93
C VAL A 86 0.15 -12.69 -2.54
N LYS A 87 1.39 -12.19 -2.43
CA LYS A 87 2.02 -11.94 -1.14
C LYS A 87 1.30 -10.90 -0.30
N ILE A 88 0.85 -9.81 -0.93
CA ILE A 88 0.10 -8.76 -0.23
C ILE A 88 -1.26 -9.30 0.23
N ARG A 89 -1.90 -10.15 -0.57
CA ARG A 89 -3.16 -10.81 -0.22
C ARG A 89 -2.99 -11.70 1.02
N GLU A 90 -1.93 -12.50 1.08
CA GLU A 90 -1.60 -13.32 2.25
C GLU A 90 -1.40 -12.45 3.51
N ASN A 91 -0.67 -11.33 3.38
CA ASN A 91 -0.46 -10.42 4.51
C ASN A 91 -1.78 -9.81 4.99
N LEU A 92 -2.68 -9.43 4.08
CA LEU A 92 -4.01 -8.90 4.41
C LEU A 92 -4.86 -9.95 5.13
N GLN A 93 -4.83 -11.20 4.66
CA GLN A 93 -5.55 -12.31 5.29
C GLN A 93 -5.01 -12.59 6.70
N THR A 94 -3.69 -12.60 6.86
CA THR A 94 -3.01 -12.80 8.15
C THR A 94 -3.41 -11.71 9.15
N LEU A 95 -3.39 -10.46 8.71
CA LEU A 95 -3.80 -9.33 9.54
C LEU A 95 -5.25 -9.48 10.02
N ARG A 96 -6.16 -9.85 9.12
CA ARG A 96 -7.59 -10.03 9.47
C ARG A 96 -7.80 -11.15 10.49
N GLN A 97 -7.01 -12.22 10.41
CA GLN A 97 -7.04 -13.29 11.41
C GLN A 97 -6.54 -12.82 12.79
N GLN A 98 -5.55 -11.93 12.82
CA GLN A 98 -5.02 -11.37 14.06
C GLN A 98 -5.93 -10.30 14.69
N GLN A 99 -6.73 -9.61 13.87
CA GLN A 99 -7.74 -8.65 14.33
C GLN A 99 -8.99 -9.33 14.90
N HIS A 100 -9.29 -10.54 14.44
CA HIS A 100 -10.39 -11.38 14.94
C HIS A 100 -9.86 -12.74 15.39
N PRO A 101 -9.07 -12.81 16.48
CA PRO A 101 -8.65 -14.10 17.00
C PRO A 101 -9.91 -14.86 17.37
N SER A 102 -10.16 -16.00 16.72
CA SER A 102 -11.30 -16.85 17.02
C SER A 102 -11.32 -17.11 18.53
N SER A 103 -12.41 -16.68 19.18
CA SER A 103 -12.65 -16.87 20.61
C SER A 103 -12.84 -18.34 20.95
#